data_AF-A0A6C0ESU2-F1
#
_entry.id   AF-A0A6C0ESU2-F1
#
_cell.length_a   1.000
_cell.length_b   1.000
_cell.length_c   1.000
_cell.angle_alpha   90.00
_cell.angle_beta   90.00
_cell.angle_gamma   90.00
#
_symmetry.space_group_name_H-M   'P 1'
#
loop_
_entity.id
_entity.type
_entity.pdbx_description
1 polymer ?
#
loop_
_entity_poly.entity_id
_entity_poly.type
_entity_poly.pdbx_seq_one_letter_code
_entity_poly.pdbx_strand_id
1 'polypeptide(L)'
;MIFLTFDPYNSETHINECECFICFENMCDNAQTTKFNSQLYYFKICNCDGWIHESCLIKWYNINNKCPICRDITIFKKRNFIIDVINYGKYITTIYRKTIYFLVKLYFFVYTLYFLYIFIIHPTYSD
;
A
#
# COMPACT_ATOMS: atom_id res chain seq x y z
N MET A 1 12.91 38.05 -15.69
CA MET A 1 13.88 38.19 -16.79
C MET A 1 14.28 36.77 -17.19
N ILE A 2 13.54 36.18 -18.11
CA ILE A 2 13.75 34.81 -18.60
C ILE A 2 14.54 34.96 -19.88
N PHE A 3 15.76 34.41 -19.91
CA PHE A 3 16.55 34.35 -21.14
C PHE A 3 15.96 33.25 -22.02
N LEU A 4 15.19 33.66 -23.03
CA LEU A 4 14.78 32.79 -24.13
C LEU A 4 15.92 32.78 -25.14
N THR A 5 16.64 31.67 -25.25
CA THR A 5 17.43 31.39 -26.45
C THR A 5 16.45 30.97 -27.54
N PHE A 6 16.16 31.88 -28.47
CA PHE A 6 15.32 31.63 -29.64
C PHE A 6 16.15 30.86 -30.68
N ASP A 7 15.87 29.56 -30.84
CA ASP A 7 16.37 28.75 -31.94
C ASP A 7 15.28 28.70 -33.04
N PRO A 8 15.54 29.23 -34.26
CA PRO A 8 14.51 29.39 -35.28
C PRO A 8 14.20 28.10 -36.07
N TYR A 9 14.74 26.92 -35.69
CA TYR A 9 14.63 25.70 -36.51
C TYR A 9 14.01 24.47 -35.82
N ASN A 10 13.28 24.63 -34.72
CA ASN A 10 12.60 23.49 -34.08
C ASN A 10 11.11 23.78 -33.80
N SER A 11 10.29 23.57 -34.83
CA SER A 11 8.83 23.65 -34.76
C SER A 11 8.25 22.36 -34.19
N GLU A 12 8.39 22.16 -32.88
CA GLU A 12 7.58 21.20 -32.12
C GLU A 12 7.75 21.50 -30.63
N THR A 13 6.94 22.43 -30.11
CA THR A 13 6.76 22.60 -28.67
C THR A 13 5.98 21.42 -28.13
N HIS A 14 6.63 20.26 -28.01
CA HIS A 14 6.16 19.19 -27.15
C HIS A 14 6.32 19.67 -25.71
N ILE A 15 5.19 20.04 -25.10
CA ILE A 15 5.12 20.33 -23.67
C ILE A 15 5.58 19.05 -22.97
N ASN A 16 6.75 19.09 -22.34
CA ASN A 16 7.34 17.99 -21.56
C ASN A 16 6.50 17.75 -20.29
N GLU A 17 5.36 17.08 -20.43
CA GLU A 17 4.40 16.93 -19.34
C GLU A 17 4.86 15.99 -18.20
N CYS A 18 6.04 15.36 -18.29
CA CYS A 18 6.48 14.31 -17.37
C CYS A 18 7.96 14.37 -16.97
N GLU A 19 8.58 15.55 -17.00
CA GLU A 19 10.02 15.71 -16.73
C GLU A 19 10.38 15.55 -15.26
N CYS A 20 11.36 14.71 -14.96
CA CYS A 20 11.80 14.49 -13.59
C CYS A 20 12.51 15.73 -13.01
N PHE A 21 12.01 16.31 -11.92
CA PHE A 21 12.60 17.49 -11.26
C PHE A 21 14.03 17.33 -10.73
N ILE A 22 14.54 16.10 -10.63
CA ILE A 22 15.87 15.82 -10.07
C ILE A 22 16.91 15.60 -11.17
N CYS A 23 16.58 14.83 -12.20
CA CYS A 23 17.52 14.48 -13.27
C CYS A 23 17.23 15.17 -14.60
N PHE A 24 16.11 15.90 -14.73
CA PHE A 24 15.70 16.61 -15.94
C PHE A 24 15.54 15.69 -17.17
N GLU A 25 15.42 14.39 -16.94
CA GLU A 25 15.16 13.41 -17.99
C GLU A 25 13.66 13.08 -18.02
N ASN A 26 13.11 13.08 -19.23
CA ASN A 26 11.83 12.45 -19.56
C ASN A 26 12.13 10.99 -19.93
N MET A 27 11.42 10.01 -19.38
CA MET A 27 11.59 8.63 -19.84
C MET A 27 10.25 7.93 -20.00
N CYS A 28 9.89 7.71 -21.27
CA CYS A 28 8.85 6.81 -21.73
C CYS A 28 9.27 5.33 -21.63
N ASP A 29 10.50 5.02 -21.20
CA ASP A 29 11.02 3.65 -21.15
C ASP A 29 11.48 3.26 -19.72
N ASN A 30 10.73 2.32 -19.14
CA ASN A 30 11.04 1.47 -17.98
C ASN A 30 11.22 2.09 -16.58
N ALA A 31 11.36 3.41 -16.43
CA ALA A 31 11.33 4.09 -15.13
C ALA A 31 10.19 5.11 -15.10
N GLN A 32 9.01 4.70 -14.64
CA GLN A 32 7.83 5.56 -14.63
C GLN A 32 8.05 6.77 -13.71
N THR A 33 8.00 7.99 -14.26
CA THR A 33 7.87 9.19 -13.44
C THR A 33 6.52 9.16 -12.75
N THR A 34 6.50 9.52 -11.48
CA THR A 34 5.27 9.61 -10.69
C THR A 34 5.10 11.02 -10.18
N LYS A 35 3.86 11.43 -9.93
CA LYS A 35 3.63 12.71 -9.26
C LYS A 35 4.15 12.62 -7.83
N PHE A 36 4.96 13.61 -7.48
CA PHE A 36 5.56 13.74 -6.15
C PHE A 36 4.51 13.90 -5.05
N ASN A 37 3.28 14.31 -5.38
CA ASN A 37 2.15 14.32 -4.45
C ASN A 37 1.35 13.01 -4.36
N SER A 38 1.42 12.13 -5.37
CA SER A 38 0.67 10.87 -5.36
C SER A 38 1.46 9.67 -4.83
N GLN A 39 2.75 9.84 -4.57
CA GLN A 39 3.59 8.76 -4.07
C GLN A 39 3.27 8.37 -2.62
N LEU A 40 3.42 7.07 -2.32
CA LEU A 40 3.06 6.50 -1.01
C LEU A 40 4.27 6.25 -0.10
N TYR A 41 5.49 6.47 -0.59
CA TYR A 41 6.73 6.11 0.11
C TYR A 41 7.25 7.20 1.05
N TYR A 42 6.89 8.47 0.80
CA TYR A 42 7.39 9.62 1.53
C TYR A 42 6.24 10.47 2.04
N PHE A 43 6.27 10.78 3.34
CA PHE A 43 5.43 11.80 3.92
C PHE A 43 6.17 13.14 3.83
N LYS A 44 5.55 14.13 3.21
CA LYS A 44 6.10 15.48 3.09
C LYS A 44 5.19 16.44 3.84
N ILE A 45 5.79 17.45 4.45
CA ILE A 45 5.04 18.53 5.11
C ILE A 45 4.67 19.61 4.09
N CYS A 46 5.38 19.66 2.96
CA CYS A 46 5.20 20.66 1.91
C CYS A 46 4.17 20.23 0.84
N ASN A 47 3.53 21.22 0.22
CA ASN A 47 2.59 21.04 -0.89
C ASN A 47 3.27 21.03 -2.28
N CYS A 48 4.59 20.81 -2.33
CA CYS A 48 5.31 20.76 -3.60
C CYS A 48 4.78 19.62 -4.46
N ASP A 49 4.58 19.85 -5.75
CA ASP A 49 4.16 18.81 -6.69
C ASP A 49 5.00 18.89 -7.96
N GLY A 50 5.06 17.78 -8.68
CA GLY A 50 5.94 17.65 -9.84
C GLY A 50 6.20 16.20 -10.19
N TRP A 51 6.74 15.94 -11.38
CA TRP A 51 7.08 14.60 -11.82
C TRP A 51 8.48 14.22 -11.34
N ILE A 52 8.60 13.06 -10.72
CA ILE A 52 9.88 12.58 -10.19
C ILE A 52 9.97 11.06 -10.38
N HIS A 53 11.14 10.57 -10.79
CA HIS A 53 11.43 9.14 -10.74
C HIS A 53 11.55 8.68 -9.28
N GLU A 54 10.92 7.55 -8.94
CA GLU A 54 11.06 6.96 -7.60
C GLU A 54 12.53 6.77 -7.21
N SER A 55 13.35 6.27 -8.15
CA SER A 55 14.79 6.05 -7.95
C SER A 55 15.57 7.35 -7.68
N CYS A 56 15.25 8.43 -8.41
CA CYS A 56 15.86 9.74 -8.19
C CYS A 56 15.49 10.29 -6.82
N LEU A 57 14.23 10.13 -6.41
CA LEU A 57 13.79 10.58 -5.10
C LEU A 57 14.43 9.79 -3.96
N ILE A 58 14.56 8.47 -4.09
CA ILE A 58 15.27 7.62 -3.12
C ILE A 58 16.71 8.09 -2.97
N LYS A 59 17.43 8.27 -4.09
CA LYS A 59 18.83 8.74 -4.06
C LYS A 59 18.94 10.11 -3.40
N TRP A 60 18.07 11.05 -3.76
CA TRP A 60 18.05 12.39 -3.21
C TRP A 60 17.82 12.39 -1.69
N TYR A 61 16.80 11.64 -1.25
CA TYR A 61 16.45 11.55 0.16
C TYR A 61 17.57 10.96 1.00
N ASN A 62 18.19 9.86 0.55
CA ASN A 62 19.28 9.20 1.29
C ASN A 62 20.46 10.14 1.60
N ILE A 63 20.63 11.20 0.80
CA ILE A 63 21.68 12.20 0.98
C ILE A 63 21.16 13.40 1.78
N ASN A 64 19.97 13.92 1.45
CA ASN A 64 19.52 15.23 1.89
C ASN A 64 18.45 15.21 2.99
N ASN A 65 17.70 14.11 3.15
CA ASN A 65 16.51 13.98 4.01
C ASN A 65 15.48 15.12 3.86
N LYS A 66 15.46 15.77 2.69
CA LYS A 66 14.68 16.98 2.41
C LYS A 66 13.99 16.89 1.06
N CYS A 67 12.92 17.65 0.89
CA CYS A 67 12.21 17.77 -0.39
C CYS A 67 13.14 18.31 -1.48
N PRO A 68 13.19 17.70 -2.68
CA PRO A 68 14.02 18.19 -3.78
C PRO A 68 13.58 19.56 -4.33
N ILE A 69 12.31 19.95 -4.11
CA ILE A 69 11.72 21.18 -4.64
C ILE A 69 11.88 22.35 -3.65
N CYS A 70 11.34 22.24 -2.43
CA CYS A 70 11.38 23.32 -1.43
C CYS A 70 12.43 23.15 -0.34
N ARG A 71 13.09 21.99 -0.25
CA ARG A 71 14.07 21.66 0.80
C ARG A 71 13.52 21.58 2.23
N ASP A 72 12.20 21.57 2.39
CA ASP A 72 11.57 21.23 3.68
C ASP A 72 11.79 19.77 4.06
N ILE A 73 11.56 19.47 5.33
CA ILE A 73 11.72 18.13 5.91
C ILE A 73 10.76 17.15 5.23
N THR A 74 11.32 16.01 4.81
CA THR A 74 10.58 14.85 4.31
C THR A 74 10.81 13.68 5.27
N ILE A 75 9.77 12.90 5.54
CA ILE A 75 9.84 11.73 6.42
C ILE A 75 9.57 10.50 5.58
N PHE A 76 10.53 9.59 5.53
CA PHE A 76 10.33 8.31 4.84
C PHE A 76 9.45 7.38 5.66
N LYS A 77 8.36 6.90 5.07
CA LYS A 77 7.60 5.79 5.61
C LYS A 77 7.67 4.66 4.61
N LYS A 78 8.65 3.78 4.78
CA LYS A 78 8.73 2.55 3.99
C LYS A 78 7.46 1.75 4.25
N ARG A 79 6.52 1.76 3.31
CA ARG A 79 5.45 0.77 3.27
C ARG A 79 6.11 -0.56 2.94
N ASN A 80 6.41 -1.34 3.97
CA ASN A 80 6.76 -2.73 3.78
C ASN A 80 5.46 -3.49 3.51
N PHE A 81 4.93 -3.37 2.29
CA PHE A 81 3.70 -4.05 1.85
C PHE A 81 3.76 -5.56 2.15
N ILE A 82 4.95 -6.15 1.99
CA ILE A 82 5.22 -7.55 2.34
C ILE A 82 4.92 -7.83 3.83
N ILE A 83 5.36 -6.95 4.73
CA ILE A 83 5.13 -7.10 6.18
C ILE A 83 3.65 -6.93 6.51
N ASP A 84 2.97 -5.96 5.88
CA ASP A 84 1.54 -5.73 6.09
C ASP A 84 0.71 -6.94 5.61
N VAL A 85 1.04 -7.50 4.44
CA VAL A 85 0.39 -8.71 3.90
C VAL A 85 0.64 -9.93 4.79
N ILE A 86 1.88 -10.13 5.27
CA ILE A 86 2.21 -11.24 6.18
C ILE A 86 1.45 -11.10 7.50
N ASN A 87 1.41 -9.90 8.08
CA ASN A 87 0.72 -9.64 9.33
C ASN A 87 -0.79 -9.83 9.19
N TYR A 88 -1.36 -9.39 8.06
CA TYR A 88 -2.77 -9.62 7.75
C TYR A 88 -3.07 -11.12 7.61
N GLY A 89 -2.21 -11.90 6.93
CA GLY A 89 -2.33 -13.35 6.84
C GLY A 89 -2.32 -14.05 8.20
N LYS A 90 -1.43 -13.65 9.11
CA LYS A 90 -1.39 -14.17 10.49
C LYS A 90 -2.65 -13.83 11.29
N TYR A 91 -3.20 -12.63 11.08
CA TYR A 91 -4.44 -12.22 11.73
C TYR A 91 -5.63 -13.07 11.27
N ILE A 92 -5.79 -13.26 9.96
CA ILE A 92 -6.87 -14.06 9.37
C ILE A 92 -6.81 -15.52 9.81
N THR A 93 -5.63 -16.14 9.79
CA THR A 93 -5.46 -17.53 10.25
C THR A 93 -5.81 -17.70 11.72
N THR A 94 -5.50 -16.71 12.56
CA THR A 94 -5.85 -16.72 13.99
C THR A 94 -7.37 -16.65 14.19
N ILE A 95 -8.07 -15.80 13.44
CA ILE A 95 -9.54 -15.72 13.48
C ILE A 95 -10.15 -17.05 13.03
N TYR A 96 -9.73 -17.55 11.88
CA TYR A 96 -10.26 -18.79 11.30
C TYR A 96 -10.13 -19.97 12.28
N ARG A 97 -8.99 -20.12 12.94
CA ARG A 97 -8.76 -21.16 13.95
C ARG A 97 -9.73 -21.04 15.13
N LYS A 98 -9.98 -19.82 15.63
CA LYS A 98 -10.94 -19.59 16.72
C LYS A 98 -12.37 -19.90 16.29
N THR A 99 -12.75 -19.51 15.09
CA THR A 99 -14.08 -19.77 14.54
C THR A 99 -14.34 -21.27 14.37
N ILE A 100 -13.41 -22.01 13.78
CA ILE A 100 -13.53 -23.48 13.66
C ILE A 100 -13.66 -24.13 15.04
N TYR A 101 -12.78 -23.76 15.98
CA TYR A 101 -12.82 -24.34 17.31
C TYR A 101 -14.18 -24.12 17.99
N PHE A 102 -14.74 -22.91 17.83
CA PHE A 102 -16.08 -22.59 18.34
C PHE A 102 -17.17 -23.45 17.69
N LEU A 103 -17.14 -23.63 16.37
CA LEU A 103 -18.12 -24.46 15.65
C LEU A 103 -18.04 -25.93 16.04
N VAL A 104 -16.83 -26.50 16.15
CA VAL A 104 -16.63 -27.88 16.60
C VAL A 104 -17.15 -28.08 18.01
N LYS A 105 -16.89 -27.12 18.91
CA LYS A 105 -17.38 -27.17 20.30
C LYS A 105 -18.91 -27.10 20.36
N LEU A 106 -19.52 -26.24 19.54
CA LEU A 106 -20.97 -26.12 19.44
C LEU A 106 -21.61 -27.41 18.90
N TYR A 107 -21.02 -27.99 17.86
CA TYR A 107 -21.47 -29.27 17.29
C TYR A 107 -21.47 -30.39 18.33
N PHE A 108 -20.36 -30.52 19.09
CA PHE A 108 -20.26 -31.54 20.14
C PHE A 108 -21.34 -31.33 21.22
N PHE A 109 -21.58 -30.08 21.63
CA PHE A 109 -22.63 -29.76 22.59
C PHE A 109 -24.03 -30.17 22.11
N VAL A 110 -24.40 -29.81 20.88
CA VAL A 110 -25.69 -30.22 20.28
C VAL A 110 -25.80 -31.74 20.19
N TYR A 111 -24.73 -32.42 19.77
CA TYR A 111 -24.70 -33.88 19.70
C TYR A 111 -24.94 -34.52 21.07
N THR A 112 -24.32 -34.00 22.13
CA THR A 112 -24.56 -34.51 23.50
C THR A 112 -25.99 -34.29 23.97
N LEU A 113 -26.60 -33.14 23.68
CA LEU A 113 -28.01 -32.88 24.00
C LEU A 113 -28.95 -33.83 23.23
N TYR A 114 -28.67 -34.06 21.94
CA TYR A 114 -29.44 -35.00 21.12
C TYR A 114 -29.36 -36.43 21.64
N PHE A 115 -28.16 -36.87 22.05
CA PHE A 115 -27.96 -38.18 22.65
C PHE A 115 -28.76 -38.33 23.95
N LEU A 116 -28.70 -37.32 24.84
CA LEU A 116 -29.50 -37.31 26.07
C LEU A 116 -31.01 -37.30 25.79
N TYR A 117 -31.46 -36.56 24.78
CA TYR A 117 -32.87 -36.54 24.35
C TYR A 117 -33.35 -37.95 23.97
N ILE A 118 -32.60 -38.67 23.13
CA ILE A 118 -32.94 -40.04 22.74
C ILE A 118 -33.04 -40.95 23.97
N PHE A 119 -32.03 -40.91 24.85
CA PHE A 119 -31.98 -41.80 26.01
C PHE A 119 -33.06 -41.53 27.06
N ILE A 120 -33.51 -40.29 27.22
CA ILE A 120 -34.48 -39.92 28.25
C ILE A 120 -35.92 -40.07 27.74
N ILE A 121 -36.19 -39.63 26.51
CA ILE A 121 -37.57 -39.51 26.02
C ILE A 121 -38.03 -40.76 25.25
N HIS A 122 -37.15 -41.40 24.47
CA HIS A 122 -37.52 -42.60 23.72
C HIS A 122 -38.01 -43.78 24.59
N PRO A 123 -37.40 -44.11 25.76
CA PRO A 123 -37.91 -45.22 26.57
C PRO A 123 -39.25 -44.91 27.25
N THR A 124 -39.65 -43.64 27.36
CA THR A 124 -40.91 -43.25 28.00
C THR A 124 -42.14 -43.35 27.09
N TYR A 125 -41.95 -43.61 25.79
CA TYR A 125 -43.03 -43.65 24.79
C TYR A 125 -43.32 -45.06 24.24
N SER A 126 -42.57 -46.07 24.70
CA SER A 126 -42.68 -47.47 24.25
C SER A 126 -43.45 -48.40 25.20
N ASP A 127 -44.08 -47.86 26.25
CA ASP A 127 -45.08 -48.53 27.10
C ASP A 127 -46.47 -47.92 26.84
#